data_AF-A0A937L408-F1
#
_entry.id   AF-A0A937L408-F1
#
_cell.length_a   1.000
_cell.length_b   1.000
_cell.length_c   1.000
_cell.angle_alpha   90.00
_cell.angle_beta   90.00
_cell.angle_gamma   90.00
#
_symmetry.space_group_name_H-M   'P 1'
#
loop_
_entity.id
_entity.type
_entity.pdbx_description
1 polymer ?
#
loop_
_entity_poly.entity_id
_entity_poly.type
_entity_poly.pdbx_seq_one_letter_code
_entity_poly.pdbx_strand_id
1 'polypeptide(L)'
;MTEEQLELEKPAFAAGKSASQPSVLTKLSLAEPIDLIALGFGSGLAPKAPGTFGTLAALPLVALMNVLTWPWYLMWTVIAFVLGVYICERAANKLGVHDHPAIVWDEFVGLMIAGIGLPLGLFWILLAFAAFRFFDILKPWPISFLDKRVAGGLGIMVDDVAAGFFALGVVQGTHFAVNSLDRSISLF
;
A
#
# COMPACT_ATOMS: atom_id res chain seq x y z
N MET A 1 -12.01 60.30 5.99
CA MET A 1 -11.82 58.93 5.50
C MET A 1 -13.05 58.61 4.67
N THR A 2 -12.97 58.89 3.37
CA THR A 2 -14.08 58.84 2.41
C THR A 2 -14.23 57.42 1.86
N GLU A 3 -15.46 57.01 1.53
CA GLU A 3 -15.79 55.65 1.04
C GLU A 3 -15.00 55.22 -0.22
N GLU A 4 -14.36 56.16 -0.91
CA GLU A 4 -13.51 55.92 -2.09
C GLU A 4 -12.15 55.24 -1.76
N GLN A 5 -11.73 55.21 -0.49
CA GLN A 5 -10.49 54.53 -0.08
C GLN A 5 -10.69 53.06 0.35
N LEU A 6 -11.93 52.55 0.36
CA LEU A 6 -12.27 51.18 0.77
C LEU A 6 -12.39 50.18 -0.41
N GLU A 7 -12.29 50.65 -1.66
CA GLU A 7 -12.30 49.79 -2.86
C GLU A 7 -10.90 49.37 -3.35
N LEU A 8 -9.82 49.96 -2.81
CA LEU A 8 -8.44 49.72 -3.25
C LEU A 8 -7.67 48.61 -2.51
N GLU A 9 -8.32 47.86 -1.63
CA GLU A 9 -7.74 46.69 -0.93
C GLU A 9 -8.44 45.36 -1.23
N LYS A 10 -9.07 45.22 -2.41
CA LYS A 10 -9.40 43.88 -2.92
C LYS A 10 -8.21 43.34 -3.72
N PRO A 11 -7.49 42.30 -3.27
CA PRO A 11 -6.63 41.58 -4.17
C PRO A 11 -7.51 40.98 -5.27
N ALA A 12 -7.33 41.50 -6.48
CA ALA A 12 -7.76 40.86 -7.70
C ALA A 12 -6.96 39.55 -7.87
N PHE A 13 -7.36 38.48 -7.17
CA PHE A 13 -6.95 37.14 -7.56
C PHE A 13 -7.91 36.65 -8.65
N ALA A 14 -7.72 37.23 -9.82
CA ALA A 14 -8.21 36.71 -11.08
C ALA A 14 -7.73 35.26 -11.26
N ALA A 15 -8.57 34.47 -11.93
CA ALA A 15 -8.33 33.10 -12.32
C ALA A 15 -6.91 32.86 -12.88
N GLY A 16 -6.03 32.32 -12.04
CA GLY A 16 -4.75 31.77 -12.45
C GLY A 16 -4.94 30.31 -12.84
N LYS A 17 -4.95 30.02 -14.15
CA LYS A 17 -4.66 28.68 -14.67
C LYS A 17 -3.44 28.15 -13.91
N SER A 18 -3.58 26.98 -13.30
CA SER A 18 -2.48 26.22 -12.70
C SER A 18 -1.37 26.07 -13.74
N ALA A 19 -0.36 26.94 -13.65
CA ALA A 19 0.91 26.74 -14.29
C ALA A 19 1.53 25.54 -13.58
N SER A 20 1.33 24.36 -14.17
CA SER A 20 1.68 23.08 -13.59
C SER A 20 3.16 23.04 -13.29
N GLN A 21 3.52 23.18 -12.01
CA GLN A 21 4.78 22.61 -11.52
C GLN A 21 4.84 21.17 -12.05
N PRO A 22 5.93 20.76 -12.72
CA PRO A 22 6.04 19.38 -13.16
C PRO A 22 5.84 18.49 -11.93
N SER A 23 4.91 17.54 -12.03
CA SER A 23 4.68 16.56 -10.96
C SER A 23 6.03 16.01 -10.50
N VAL A 24 6.28 15.97 -9.19
CA VAL A 24 7.52 15.41 -8.62
C VAL A 24 7.80 14.00 -9.14
N LEU A 25 6.75 13.29 -9.57
CA LEU A 25 6.80 11.99 -10.24
C LEU A 25 7.61 11.96 -11.54
N THR A 26 7.85 13.10 -12.19
CA THR A 26 8.73 13.19 -13.38
C THR A 26 10.17 12.79 -13.07
N LYS A 27 10.57 12.76 -11.79
CA LYS A 27 11.88 12.27 -11.33
C LYS A 27 12.01 10.75 -11.31
N LEU A 28 10.89 10.02 -11.38
CA LEU A 28 10.85 8.57 -11.48
C LEU A 28 10.59 8.15 -12.93
N SER A 29 11.18 7.04 -13.36
CA SER A 29 11.03 6.54 -14.73
C SER A 29 10.64 5.07 -14.77
N LEU A 30 9.56 4.73 -15.46
CA LEU A 30 9.16 3.33 -15.69
C LEU A 30 10.19 2.54 -16.52
N ALA A 31 11.15 3.20 -17.18
CA ALA A 31 12.24 2.54 -17.86
C ALA A 31 13.38 2.12 -16.91
N GLU A 32 13.43 2.70 -15.70
CA GLU A 32 14.39 2.31 -14.68
C GLU A 32 13.78 1.18 -13.82
N PRO A 33 14.46 0.02 -13.69
CA PRO A 33 13.84 -1.16 -13.06
C PRO A 33 13.39 -0.97 -11.60
N ILE A 34 14.12 -0.18 -10.81
CA ILE A 34 13.80 0.03 -9.40
C ILE A 34 12.58 0.95 -9.29
N ASP A 35 12.53 2.01 -10.09
CA ASP A 35 11.39 2.93 -10.15
C ASP A 35 10.14 2.22 -10.69
N LEU A 36 10.29 1.32 -11.67
CA LEU A 36 9.19 0.49 -12.18
C LEU A 36 8.57 -0.36 -11.07
N ILE A 37 9.41 -0.99 -10.23
CA ILE A 37 8.95 -1.82 -9.12
C ILE A 37 8.35 -0.95 -8.02
N ALA A 38 9.01 0.17 -7.66
CA ALA A 38 8.51 1.11 -6.66
C ALA A 38 7.10 1.62 -7.02
N LEU A 39 6.86 1.92 -8.29
CA LEU A 39 5.58 2.40 -8.83
C LEU A 39 4.56 1.28 -9.06
N GLY A 40 4.84 0.04 -8.64
CA GLY A 40 3.95 -1.11 -8.82
C GLY A 40 3.64 -1.37 -10.30
N PHE A 41 4.65 -1.30 -11.17
CA PHE A 41 4.52 -1.43 -12.62
C PHE A 41 3.60 -0.37 -13.25
N GLY A 42 3.53 0.82 -12.64
CA GLY A 42 2.73 1.95 -13.08
C GLY A 42 1.37 2.07 -12.40
N SER A 43 0.97 1.11 -11.57
CA SER A 43 -0.28 1.18 -10.80
C SER A 43 -0.30 2.33 -9.80
N GLY A 44 0.85 2.65 -9.19
CA GLY A 44 1.02 3.81 -8.31
C GLY A 44 0.90 5.17 -9.01
N LEU A 45 0.86 5.21 -10.34
CA LEU A 45 0.60 6.44 -11.10
C LEU A 45 -0.89 6.71 -11.32
N ALA A 46 -1.78 5.88 -10.78
CA ALA A 46 -3.22 6.08 -10.92
C ALA A 46 -3.65 7.45 -10.34
N PRO A 47 -4.52 8.21 -11.04
CA PRO A 47 -4.84 9.59 -10.67
C PRO A 47 -5.67 9.71 -9.38
N LYS A 48 -6.31 8.62 -8.95
CA LYS A 48 -7.15 8.55 -7.75
C LYS A 48 -6.85 7.28 -7.00
N ALA A 49 -6.69 7.39 -5.68
CA ALA A 49 -6.34 6.30 -4.79
C ALA A 49 -5.22 5.39 -5.37
N PRO A 50 -4.02 5.93 -5.64
CA PRO A 50 -2.87 5.14 -6.12
C PRO A 50 -2.68 3.82 -5.37
N GLY A 51 -2.84 3.84 -4.05
CA GLY A 51 -2.72 2.65 -3.23
C GLY A 51 -3.79 1.59 -3.44
N THR A 52 -5.01 1.97 -3.83
CA THR A 52 -5.99 0.96 -4.24
C THR A 52 -5.52 0.25 -5.51
N PHE A 53 -4.97 0.99 -6.48
CA PHE A 53 -4.46 0.41 -7.73
C PHE A 53 -3.17 -0.39 -7.51
N GLY A 54 -2.28 0.05 -6.62
CA GLY A 54 -1.10 -0.69 -6.18
C GLY A 54 -1.48 -2.04 -5.58
N THR A 55 -2.34 -2.02 -4.57
CA THR A 55 -2.85 -3.24 -3.93
C THR A 55 -3.59 -4.16 -4.92
N LEU A 56 -4.37 -3.61 -5.86
CA LEU A 56 -5.02 -4.41 -6.92
C LEU A 56 -3.98 -5.06 -7.84
N ALA A 57 -2.91 -4.35 -8.19
CA ALA A 57 -1.82 -4.87 -9.01
C ALA A 57 -1.00 -5.97 -8.29
N ALA A 58 -1.04 -6.02 -6.95
CA ALA A 58 -0.45 -7.09 -6.17
C ALA A 58 -1.27 -8.40 -6.17
N LEU A 59 -2.57 -8.36 -6.50
CA LEU A 59 -3.44 -9.55 -6.47
C LEU A 59 -2.97 -10.69 -7.39
N PRO A 60 -2.59 -10.44 -8.67
CA PRO A 60 -2.04 -11.50 -9.52
C PRO A 60 -0.75 -12.11 -8.96
N LEU A 61 0.11 -11.30 -8.32
CA LEU A 61 1.33 -11.78 -7.69
C LEU A 61 1.01 -12.71 -6.51
N VAL A 62 0.10 -12.29 -5.63
CA VAL A 62 -0.34 -13.12 -4.49
C VAL A 62 -1.02 -14.40 -4.97
N ALA A 63 -1.85 -14.34 -6.02
CA ALA A 63 -2.47 -15.51 -6.62
C ALA A 63 -1.43 -16.48 -7.20
N LEU A 64 -0.41 -15.95 -7.90
CA LEU A 64 0.70 -16.75 -8.41
C LEU A 64 1.53 -17.37 -7.28
N MET A 65 1.83 -16.61 -6.23
CA MET A 65 2.59 -17.13 -5.08
C MET A 65 1.84 -18.22 -4.31
N ASN A 66 0.52 -18.24 -4.32
CA ASN A 66 -0.28 -19.27 -3.66
C ASN A 66 -0.12 -20.68 -4.27
N VAL A 67 0.56 -20.81 -5.43
CA VAL A 67 0.96 -22.13 -5.96
C VAL A 67 2.19 -22.70 -5.25
N LEU A 68 2.93 -21.86 -4.52
CA LEU A 68 4.13 -22.25 -3.80
C LEU A 68 3.77 -22.93 -2.47
N THR A 69 4.62 -23.85 -2.02
CA THR A 69 4.54 -24.33 -0.64
C THR A 69 4.87 -23.20 0.34
N TRP A 70 4.33 -23.27 1.56
CA TRP A 70 4.48 -22.22 2.57
C TRP A 70 5.93 -21.74 2.83
N PRO A 71 7.00 -22.57 2.81
CA PRO A 71 8.36 -22.08 3.04
C PRO A 71 8.84 -21.17 1.91
N TRP A 72 8.54 -21.53 0.66
CA TRP A 72 8.89 -20.74 -0.52
C TRP A 72 8.11 -19.43 -0.57
N TYR A 73 6.83 -19.46 -0.20
CA TYR A 73 6.02 -18.25 -0.05
C TYR A 73 6.69 -17.27 0.92
N LEU A 74 6.98 -17.73 2.15
CA LEU A 74 7.62 -16.90 3.18
C LEU A 74 8.98 -16.39 2.76
N MET A 75 9.81 -17.23 2.14
CA MET A 75 11.12 -16.82 1.63
C MET A 75 10.99 -15.65 0.65
N TRP A 76 10.07 -15.73 -0.32
CA TRP A 76 9.85 -14.66 -1.30
C TRP A 76 9.24 -13.41 -0.67
N THR A 77 8.34 -13.55 0.31
CA THR A 77 7.83 -12.40 1.08
C THR A 77 8.94 -11.68 1.84
N VAL A 78 9.85 -12.42 2.49
CA VAL A 78 11.00 -11.83 3.20
C VAL A 78 11.96 -11.14 2.23
N ILE A 79 12.26 -11.77 1.08
CA ILE A 79 13.10 -11.16 0.04
C ILE A 79 12.45 -9.87 -0.48
N ALA A 80 11.15 -9.89 -0.78
CA ALA A 80 10.41 -8.73 -1.26
C ALA A 80 10.40 -7.58 -0.22
N PHE A 81 10.29 -7.91 1.07
CA PHE A 81 10.42 -6.93 2.15
C PHE A 81 11.81 -6.30 2.20
N VAL A 82 12.86 -7.11 2.25
CA VAL A 82 14.26 -6.62 2.35
C VAL A 82 14.63 -5.75 1.14
N LEU A 83 14.28 -6.18 -0.06
CA LEU A 83 14.47 -5.37 -1.27
C LEU A 83 13.59 -4.12 -1.25
N GLY A 84 12.37 -4.25 -0.75
CA GLY A 84 11.40 -3.16 -0.63
C GLY A 84 11.91 -1.99 0.17
N VAL A 85 12.61 -2.24 1.29
CA VAL A 85 13.25 -1.18 2.09
C VAL A 85 14.17 -0.32 1.23
N TYR A 86 15.02 -0.93 0.40
CA TYR A 86 15.92 -0.20 -0.51
C TYR A 86 15.16 0.50 -1.65
N ILE A 87 14.18 -0.18 -2.24
CA ILE A 87 13.39 0.33 -3.37
C ILE A 87 12.60 1.59 -2.95
N CYS A 88 11.88 1.51 -1.83
CA CYS A 88 11.08 2.61 -1.29
C CYS A 88 11.98 3.77 -0.83
N GLU A 89 13.10 3.50 -0.16
CA GLU A 89 14.10 4.51 0.22
C GLU A 89 14.63 5.27 -1.01
N ARG A 90 15.05 4.55 -2.05
CA ARG A 90 15.59 5.15 -3.28
C ARG A 90 14.53 6.01 -3.98
N ALA A 91 13.30 5.52 -4.09
CA ALA A 91 12.21 6.26 -4.73
C ALA A 91 11.83 7.52 -3.93
N ALA A 92 11.69 7.41 -2.60
CA ALA A 92 11.42 8.54 -1.72
C ALA A 92 12.51 9.61 -1.82
N ASN A 93 13.78 9.20 -1.81
CA ASN A 93 14.92 10.10 -1.98
C ASN A 93 14.95 10.79 -3.35
N LYS A 94 14.63 10.08 -4.44
CA LYS A 94 14.51 10.68 -5.78
C LYS A 94 13.41 11.73 -5.81
N LEU A 95 12.25 11.44 -5.22
CA LEU A 95 11.14 12.39 -5.17
C LEU A 95 11.45 13.59 -4.25
N GLY A 96 12.27 13.39 -3.23
CA GLY A 96 12.59 14.39 -2.20
C GLY A 96 11.45 14.55 -1.19
N VAL A 97 10.62 13.53 -1.02
CA VAL A 97 9.51 13.49 -0.07
C VAL A 97 9.53 12.17 0.69
N HIS A 98 9.07 12.19 1.93
CA HIS A 98 8.80 10.98 2.69
C HIS A 98 7.49 10.36 2.20
N ASP A 99 7.47 9.04 1.99
CA ASP A 99 6.26 8.25 1.74
C ASP A 99 5.30 8.85 0.68
N HIS A 100 5.75 8.93 -0.57
CA HIS A 100 4.88 9.40 -1.65
C HIS A 100 3.84 8.32 -1.99
N PRO A 101 2.53 8.62 -2.09
CA PRO A 101 1.48 7.63 -2.38
C PRO A 101 1.63 6.83 -3.69
N ALA A 102 2.58 7.19 -4.54
CA ALA A 102 2.82 6.50 -5.81
C ALA A 102 3.84 5.36 -5.65
N ILE A 103 4.60 5.37 -4.56
CA ILE A 103 5.40 4.24 -4.13
C ILE A 103 4.39 3.29 -3.49
N VAL A 104 4.24 2.10 -4.08
CA VAL A 104 3.19 1.13 -3.69
C VAL A 104 3.76 -0.27 -3.49
N TRP A 105 5.09 -0.41 -3.42
CA TRP A 105 5.73 -1.72 -3.25
C TRP A 105 5.55 -2.28 -1.83
N ASP A 106 5.51 -1.40 -0.84
CA ASP A 106 5.02 -1.67 0.52
C ASP A 106 3.66 -2.36 0.51
N GLU A 107 2.71 -1.90 -0.31
CA GLU A 107 1.38 -2.51 -0.42
C GLU A 107 1.42 -3.93 -1.00
N PHE A 108 2.34 -4.19 -1.94
CA PHE A 108 2.54 -5.53 -2.49
C PHE A 108 3.00 -6.47 -1.37
N VAL A 109 3.96 -6.05 -0.56
CA VAL A 109 4.48 -6.85 0.56
C VAL A 109 3.44 -7.01 1.66
N GLY A 110 2.69 -5.97 2.00
CA GLY A 110 1.58 -6.03 2.96
C GLY A 110 0.51 -7.03 2.53
N LEU A 111 0.11 -7.01 1.25
CA LEU A 111 -0.87 -7.97 0.71
C LEU A 111 -0.29 -9.40 0.62
N MET A 112 1.01 -9.56 0.33
CA MET A 112 1.68 -10.86 0.42
C MET A 112 1.61 -11.42 1.84
N ILE A 113 1.80 -10.59 2.87
CA ILE A 113 1.66 -11.05 4.26
C ILE A 113 0.21 -11.45 4.56
N ALA A 114 -0.77 -10.65 4.13
CA ALA A 114 -2.19 -10.98 4.27
C ALA A 114 -2.56 -12.31 3.57
N GLY A 115 -1.84 -12.66 2.51
CA GLY A 115 -2.01 -13.88 1.72
C GLY A 115 -1.26 -15.12 2.22
N ILE A 116 -0.55 -15.06 3.37
CA ILE A 116 0.15 -16.23 3.91
C ILE A 116 -0.88 -17.32 4.27
N GLY A 117 -0.76 -18.50 3.65
CA GLY A 117 -1.66 -19.63 3.89
C GLY A 117 -3.10 -19.35 3.43
N LEU A 118 -3.27 -18.49 2.41
CA LEU A 118 -4.58 -18.12 1.89
C LEU A 118 -5.31 -19.35 1.30
N PRO A 119 -6.54 -19.65 1.74
CA PRO A 119 -7.29 -20.74 1.13
C PRO A 119 -7.66 -20.43 -0.32
N LEU A 120 -7.86 -21.46 -1.14
CA LEU A 120 -8.26 -21.28 -2.53
C LEU A 120 -9.68 -20.72 -2.63
N GLY A 121 -9.87 -19.73 -3.50
CA GLY A 121 -11.19 -19.20 -3.84
C GLY A 121 -11.24 -17.66 -3.84
N LEU A 122 -12.13 -17.12 -4.67
CA LEU A 122 -12.27 -15.67 -4.85
C LEU A 122 -12.65 -14.96 -3.54
N PHE A 123 -13.46 -15.60 -2.69
CA PHE A 123 -13.83 -15.04 -1.39
C PHE A 123 -12.61 -14.71 -0.52
N TRP A 124 -11.64 -15.62 -0.42
CA TRP A 124 -10.45 -15.44 0.41
C TRP A 124 -9.54 -14.35 -0.14
N ILE A 125 -9.39 -14.27 -1.46
CA ILE A 125 -8.65 -13.21 -2.14
C ILE A 125 -9.27 -11.84 -1.85
N LEU A 126 -10.60 -11.72 -1.99
CA LEU A 126 -11.32 -10.47 -1.69
C LEU A 126 -11.28 -10.12 -0.20
N LEU A 127 -11.34 -11.12 0.69
CA LEU A 127 -11.21 -10.92 2.13
C LEU A 127 -9.82 -10.41 2.49
N ALA A 128 -8.75 -11.01 1.95
CA ALA A 128 -7.38 -10.55 2.18
C ALA A 128 -7.19 -9.12 1.67
N PHE A 129 -7.66 -8.81 0.47
CA PHE A 129 -7.64 -7.46 -0.10
C PHE A 129 -8.39 -6.45 0.79
N ALA A 130 -9.64 -6.75 1.16
CA ALA A 130 -10.48 -5.84 1.93
C ALA A 130 -9.94 -5.64 3.35
N ALA A 131 -9.50 -6.72 4.01
CA ALA A 131 -8.93 -6.65 5.35
C ALA A 131 -7.61 -5.86 5.34
N PHE A 132 -6.72 -6.12 4.37
CA PHE A 132 -5.48 -5.38 4.22
C PHE A 132 -5.73 -3.88 4.01
N ARG A 133 -6.57 -3.52 3.02
CA ARG A 133 -6.92 -2.11 2.78
C ARG A 133 -7.57 -1.44 3.98
N PHE A 134 -8.41 -2.17 4.72
CA PHE A 134 -9.03 -1.64 5.93
C PHE A 134 -7.97 -1.28 6.98
N PHE A 135 -7.00 -2.15 7.25
CA PHE A 135 -5.95 -1.87 8.24
C PHE A 135 -4.91 -0.86 7.74
N ASP A 136 -4.56 -0.89 6.46
CA ASP A 136 -3.65 0.08 5.85
C ASP A 136 -4.24 1.52 5.89
N ILE A 137 -5.53 1.68 5.55
CA ILE A 137 -6.19 3.00 5.59
C ILE A 137 -6.39 3.48 7.02
N LEU A 138 -6.76 2.60 7.94
CA LEU A 138 -7.04 3.00 9.33
C LEU A 138 -5.78 3.24 10.17
N LYS A 139 -4.65 2.59 9.83
CA LYS A 139 -3.40 2.56 10.61
C LYS A 139 -3.66 2.49 12.13
N PRO A 140 -4.42 1.50 12.64
CA PRO A 140 -4.75 1.43 14.05
C PRO A 140 -3.48 1.34 14.89
N TRP A 141 -3.54 1.91 16.10
CA TRP A 141 -2.47 1.73 17.08
C TRP A 141 -2.22 0.21 17.29
N PRO A 142 -0.98 -0.31 17.19
CA PRO A 142 0.33 0.35 17.33
C PRO A 142 1.02 0.82 16.03
N ILE A 143 0.41 0.67 14.85
CA ILE A 143 1.03 0.98 13.54
C ILE A 143 1.47 2.45 13.48
N SER A 144 0.55 3.37 13.77
CA SER A 144 0.80 4.82 13.78
C SER A 144 1.82 5.31 14.81
N PHE A 145 2.27 4.44 15.74
CA PHE A 145 3.36 4.75 16.68
C PHE A 145 4.73 4.38 16.11
N LEU A 146 4.83 3.32 15.28
CA LEU A 146 6.06 2.90 14.62
C LEU A 146 6.45 3.85 13.48
N ASP A 147 5.48 4.28 12.68
CA ASP A 147 5.60 5.29 11.61
C ASP A 147 6.38 6.53 12.08
N LYS A 148 6.10 7.01 13.30
CA LYS A 148 6.70 8.23 13.86
C LYS A 148 8.17 8.08 14.30
N ARG A 149 8.70 6.86 14.36
CA ARG A 149 10.04 6.57 14.93
C ARG A 149 11.00 5.97 13.93
N VAL A 150 10.50 5.42 12.82
CA VAL A 150 11.31 4.78 11.79
C VAL A 150 11.18 5.60 10.51
N ALA A 151 12.25 6.26 10.12
CA ALA A 151 12.27 7.06 8.89
C ALA A 151 12.77 6.25 7.69
N GLY A 152 12.46 6.75 6.50
CA GLY A 152 12.96 6.21 5.24
C GLY A 152 12.20 4.97 4.78
N GLY A 153 12.79 4.21 3.87
CA GLY A 153 12.18 3.03 3.26
C GLY A 153 11.79 1.96 4.27
N LEU A 154 12.47 1.86 5.41
CA LEU A 154 12.04 0.95 6.48
C LEU A 154 10.74 1.41 7.13
N GLY A 155 10.57 2.71 7.34
CA GLY A 155 9.33 3.29 7.86
C GLY A 155 8.15 3.02 6.92
N ILE A 156 8.35 3.33 5.64
CA ILE A 156 7.38 3.06 4.56
C ILE A 156 6.95 1.58 4.57
N MET A 157 7.90 0.65 4.60
CA MET A 157 7.58 -0.79 4.56
C MET A 157 6.92 -1.32 5.84
N VAL A 158 7.28 -0.82 7.02
CA VAL A 158 6.83 -1.39 8.30
C VAL A 158 5.34 -1.15 8.54
N ASP A 159 4.80 -0.03 8.06
CA ASP A 159 3.37 0.31 8.20
C ASP A 159 2.47 -0.72 7.50
N ASP A 160 2.71 -0.98 6.22
CA ASP A 160 1.98 -1.96 5.42
C ASP A 160 2.25 -3.40 5.87
N VAL A 161 3.47 -3.71 6.32
CA VAL A 161 3.78 -5.01 6.91
C VAL A 161 2.92 -5.28 8.14
N ALA A 162 2.78 -4.28 9.02
CA ALA A 162 1.95 -4.40 10.21
C ALA A 162 0.47 -4.56 9.83
N ALA A 163 -0.04 -3.76 8.89
CA ALA A 163 -1.39 -3.91 8.35
C ALA A 163 -1.61 -5.31 7.73
N GLY A 164 -0.60 -5.84 7.03
CA GLY A 164 -0.58 -7.19 6.48
C GLY A 164 -0.74 -8.28 7.54
N PHE A 165 -0.06 -8.15 8.69
CA PHE A 165 -0.22 -9.11 9.79
C PHE A 165 -1.60 -9.06 10.45
N PHE A 166 -2.21 -7.86 10.59
CA PHE A 166 -3.59 -7.76 11.07
C PHE A 166 -4.56 -8.42 10.09
N ALA A 167 -4.40 -8.17 8.80
CA ALA A 167 -5.20 -8.79 7.75
C ALA A 167 -5.05 -10.31 7.73
N LEU A 168 -3.82 -10.81 7.86
CA LEU A 168 -3.53 -12.24 7.99
C LEU A 168 -4.29 -12.86 9.17
N GLY A 169 -4.31 -12.20 10.32
CA GLY A 169 -5.07 -12.64 11.50
C GLY A 169 -6.56 -12.77 11.22
N VAL A 170 -7.16 -11.79 10.51
CA VAL A 170 -8.57 -11.83 10.11
C VAL A 170 -8.85 -12.97 9.14
N VAL A 171 -8.01 -13.13 8.11
CA VAL A 171 -8.15 -14.20 7.11
C VAL A 171 -8.06 -15.58 7.76
N GLN A 172 -7.01 -15.83 8.55
CA GLN A 172 -6.79 -17.13 9.19
C GLN A 172 -7.82 -17.40 10.30
N GLY A 173 -8.21 -16.38 11.06
CA GLY A 173 -9.28 -16.50 12.06
C GLY A 173 -10.62 -16.88 11.43
N THR A 174 -10.97 -16.25 10.30
CA THR A 174 -12.19 -16.57 9.54
C THR A 174 -12.13 -17.99 8.99
N HIS A 175 -10.99 -18.38 8.39
CA HIS A 175 -10.78 -19.73 7.88
C HIS A 175 -10.89 -20.80 8.97
N PHE A 176 -10.28 -20.55 10.13
CA PHE A 176 -10.39 -21.43 11.29
C PHE A 176 -11.84 -21.56 11.79
N ALA A 177 -12.57 -20.45 11.90
CA ALA A 177 -13.96 -20.45 12.34
C ALA A 177 -14.87 -21.26 11.39
N VAL A 178 -14.75 -21.07 10.08
CA VAL A 178 -15.49 -21.83 9.06
C VAL A 178 -15.21 -23.33 9.19
N ASN A 179 -13.93 -23.73 9.23
CA ASN A 179 -13.53 -25.13 9.36
C ASN A 179 -13.92 -25.78 10.70
N SER A 180 -14.20 -24.99 11.73
CA SER A 180 -14.66 -25.47 13.03
C SER A 180 -16.17 -25.72 13.02
N LEU A 181 -16.94 -24.90 12.30
CA LEU A 181 -18.37 -25.06 12.12
C LEU A 181 -18.70 -26.30 11.27
N ASP A 182 -18.00 -26.49 10.15
CA ASP A 182 -18.21 -27.64 9.26
C ASP A 182 -17.95 -28.97 9.98
N ARG A 183 -16.89 -29.03 10.81
CA ARG A 183 -16.59 -30.20 11.65
C ARG A 183 -17.68 -30.48 12.68
N SER A 184 -18.30 -29.44 13.22
CA SER A 184 -19.37 -29.60 14.21
C SER A 184 -20.64 -30.14 13.57
N ILE A 185 -20.98 -29.72 12.35
CA ILE A 185 -22.15 -30.23 11.61
C ILE A 185 -21.94 -31.67 11.15
N SER A 186 -20.73 -32.03 10.71
CA SER A 186 -20.41 -33.38 10.19
C SER A 186 -20.42 -34.48 11.26
N LEU A 187 -20.50 -34.13 12.55
CA LEU A 187 -20.55 -35.06 13.68
C LEU A 187 -21.99 -35.39 14.14
N PHE A 188 -23.00 -34.86 13.45
CA PHE A 188 -24.42 -35.17 13.63
C PHE A 188 -25.00 -35.81 12.37
#